data_AF-A0ABC8KFM1-F1
#
_entry.id   AF-A0ABC8KFM1-F1
#
_cell.length_a   1.000
_cell.length_b   1.000
_cell.length_c   1.000
_cell.angle_alpha   90.00
_cell.angle_beta   90.00
_cell.angle_gamma   90.00
#
_symmetry.space_group_name_H-M   'P 1'
#
loop_
_entity.id
_entity.type
_entity.pdbx_description
1 polymer ?
#
loop_
_entity_poly.entity_id
_entity_poly.type
_entity_poly.pdbx_seq_one_letter_code
_entity_poly.pdbx_strand_id
1 'polypeptide(L)' 'MAIQGSVNVNRQFMFRQRLSKWSVYKLSRFDVTRSNPNFQMLDAYFPIWFNNGTSLVKKSTFIRSVPIEHFRFLIWSEV' A
#
# COMPACT_ATOMS: atom_id res chain seq x y z
N MET A 1 9.14 -7.35 -0.21
CA MET A 1 8.36 -7.13 1.04
C MET A 1 7.25 -6.17 0.68
N ALA A 2 5.98 -6.62 0.73
CA ALA A 2 4.84 -5.76 0.44
C ALA A 2 4.44 -5.01 1.71
N ILE A 3 4.06 -3.74 1.57
CA ILE A 3 3.59 -2.89 2.67
C ILE A 3 2.11 -2.59 2.45
N GLN A 4 1.30 -2.76 3.49
CA GLN A 4 -0.11 -2.41 3.46
C GLN A 4 -0.29 -0.92 3.76
N GLY A 5 -1.03 -0.22 2.89
CA GLY A 5 -1.45 1.16 3.11
C GLY A 5 -2.94 1.28 3.37
N SER A 6 -3.36 2.22 4.21
CA SER A 6 -4.77 2.46 4.54
C SER A 6 -5.12 3.95 4.53
N VAL A 7 -6.34 4.25 4.08
CA VAL A 7 -6.90 5.60 4.06
C VAL A 7 -8.10 5.64 5.00
N ASN A 8 -8.12 6.58 5.94
CA ASN A 8 -9.27 6.76 6.82
C ASN A 8 -10.51 7.19 6.01
N VAL A 9 -11.70 6.72 6.41
CA VAL A 9 -12.97 6.99 5.72
C VAL A 9 -13.22 8.49 5.50
N ASN A 10 -12.89 9.33 6.47
CA ASN A 10 -13.06 10.78 6.40
C ASN A 10 -12.20 11.44 5.30
N ARG A 11 -11.21 10.71 4.79
CA ARG A 11 -10.24 11.17 3.79
C ARG A 11 -10.34 10.36 2.50
N GLN A 12 -11.24 9.37 2.44
CA GLN A 12 -11.37 8.47 1.30
C GLN A 12 -11.59 9.25 0.00
N PHE A 13 -12.45 10.27 0.01
CA PHE A 13 -12.75 11.08 -1.17
C PHE A 13 -11.50 11.76 -1.76
N MET A 14 -10.56 12.21 -0.90
CA MET A 14 -9.34 12.90 -1.35
C MET A 14 -8.38 11.99 -2.12
N PHE A 15 -8.32 10.70 -1.76
CA PHE A 15 -7.34 9.76 -2.31
C PHE A 15 -7.95 8.77 -3.31
N ARG A 16 -9.22 8.39 -3.15
CA ARG A 16 -9.87 7.36 -3.98
C ARG A 16 -9.88 7.71 -5.45
N GLN A 17 -10.11 8.97 -5.81
CA GLN A 17 -10.09 9.41 -7.21
C GLN A 17 -8.66 9.55 -7.78
N ARG A 18 -7.64 9.61 -6.92
CA ARG A 18 -6.23 9.81 -7.31
C ARG A 18 -5.46 8.50 -7.44
N LEU A 19 -5.95 7.44 -6.80
CA LEU A 19 -5.38 6.09 -6.85
C LEU A 19 -6.08 5.26 -7.93
N SER A 20 -5.31 4.77 -8.89
CA SER A 20 -5.76 3.83 -9.92
C SER A 20 -4.99 2.53 -9.80
N LYS A 21 -5.68 1.40 -10.02
CA LYS A 21 -5.06 0.07 -10.05
C LYS A 21 -3.92 0.07 -11.08
N TRP A 22 -2.86 -0.69 -10.81
CA TRP A 22 -1.69 -0.85 -11.69
C TRP A 22 -0.92 0.44 -12.00
N SER A 23 -1.12 1.50 -11.20
CA SER A 23 -0.38 2.75 -11.35
C SER A 23 0.68 2.91 -10.28
N VAL A 24 1.81 3.49 -10.66
CA VAL A 24 2.93 3.74 -9.75
C VAL A 24 2.87 5.17 -9.22
N TYR A 25 3.11 5.31 -7.92
CA TYR A 25 3.08 6.59 -7.23
C TYR A 25 4.34 6.77 -6.38
N LYS A 26 4.85 8.00 -6.36
CA LYS A 26 5.72 8.45 -5.27
C LYS A 26 4.82 8.88 -4.12
N LEU A 27 4.92 8.15 -3.01
CA LEU A 27 4.19 8.43 -1.77
C LEU A 27 5.15 9.03 -0.74
N SER A 28 4.75 10.09 -0.05
CA SER A 28 5.54 10.71 1.03
C SER A 28 4.64 11.35 2.08
N ARG A 29 5.22 11.65 3.26
CA ARG A 29 4.53 12.29 4.41
C ARG A 29 3.32 11.49 4.92
N PHE A 30 3.44 10.17 4.92
CA PHE A 30 2.47 9.26 5.53
C PHE A 30 2.93 8.90 6.95
N ASP A 31 1.99 8.42 7.76
CA ASP A 31 2.30 7.91 9.09
C ASP A 31 2.63 6.41 9.00
N VAL A 32 3.54 5.95 9.86
CA VAL A 32 3.84 4.52 10.03
C VAL A 32 3.25 4.08 11.36
N THR A 33 2.49 2.99 11.34
CA THR A 33 1.84 2.47 12.54
C THR A 33 2.31 1.05 12.85
N ARG A 34 2.04 0.58 14.06
CA ARG A 34 2.31 -0.82 14.44
C ARG A 34 1.23 -1.71 13.83
N SER A 35 1.65 -2.83 13.23
CA SER A 35 0.71 -3.81 12.70
C SER A 35 -0.19 -4.39 13.79
N ASN A 36 -1.48 -4.48 13.51
CA ASN A 36 -2.42 -5.26 14.30
C ASN A 36 -2.53 -6.67 13.69
N PRO A 37 -2.07 -7.74 14.37
CA PRO A 37 -2.07 -9.09 13.82
C PRO A 37 -3.47 -9.61 13.49
N ASN A 38 -4.51 -9.08 14.12
CA ASN A 38 -5.91 -9.50 13.88
C ASN A 38 -6.46 -9.00 12.53
N PHE A 39 -5.82 -8.03 11.88
CA PHE A 39 -6.32 -7.37 10.66
C PHE A 39 -5.23 -7.22 9.57
N GLN A 40 -4.16 -8.02 9.64
CA GLN A 40 -3.11 -8.03 8.63
C GLN A 40 -3.60 -8.73 7.36
N MET A 41 -3.68 -7.99 6.24
CA MET A 41 -3.88 -8.59 4.92
C MET A 41 -2.55 -9.07 4.29
N LEU A 42 -1.42 -8.58 4.83
CA LEU A 42 -0.06 -8.92 4.44
C LEU A 42 0.78 -9.02 5.73
N ASP A 43 1.85 -9.82 5.76
CA ASP A 43 2.84 -9.77 6.86
C ASP A 43 3.73 -8.52 6.76
N ALA A 44 3.09 -7.36 6.66
CA ALA A 44 3.73 -6.08 6.82
C ALA A 44 3.78 -5.78 8.32
N TYR A 45 4.97 -5.84 8.90
CA TYR A 45 5.21 -5.42 10.30
C TYR A 45 4.87 -3.94 10.55
N PHE A 46 4.91 -3.12 9.50
CA PHE A 46 4.75 -1.67 9.57
C PHE A 46 3.79 -1.15 8.48
N PRO A 47 2.47 -1.20 8.69
CA PRO A 47 1.51 -0.60 7.77
C PRO A 47 1.60 0.93 7.76
N ILE A 48 1.24 1.54 6.64
CA ILE A 48 1.26 2.98 6.42
C ILE A 48 -0.15 3.58 6.40
N TRP A 49 -0.32 4.73 7.02
CA TRP A 49 -1.61 5.43 7.12
C TRP A 49 -1.54 6.79 6.44
N PHE A 50 -2.56 7.08 5.64
CA PHE A 50 -2.63 8.33 4.88
C PHE A 50 -3.17 9.44 5.77
N ASN A 51 -2.43 10.54 5.81
CA ASN A 51 -2.76 11.72 6.60
C ASN A 51 -3.01 12.97 5.72
N ASN A 52 -3.33 14.11 6.34
CA ASN A 52 -3.59 15.37 5.62
C ASN A 52 -2.35 15.88 4.86
N GLY A 53 -1.15 15.57 5.33
CA GLY A 53 0.10 15.95 4.69
C GLY A 53 0.56 14.97 3.61
N THR A 54 -0.11 13.83 3.46
CA THR A 54 0.32 12.77 2.55
C THR A 54 0.27 13.24 1.10
N SER A 55 1.44 13.19 0.47
CA SER A 55 1.62 13.59 -0.92
C SER A 55 1.67 12.35 -1.80
N LEU A 56 0.85 12.35 -2.84
CA LEU A 56 0.74 11.28 -3.82
C LEU A 56 1.01 11.84 -5.22
N VAL A 57 2.13 11.46 -5.82
CA VAL A 57 2.52 11.92 -7.17
C VAL A 57 2.58 10.73 -8.11
N LYS A 58 1.67 10.68 -9.09
CA LYS A 58 1.65 9.64 -10.12
C LYS A 58 2.90 9.72 -10.99
N LYS A 59 3.52 8.59 -11.28
CA LYS A 59 4.68 8.50 -12.18
C LYS A 59 4.25 7.90 -13.52
N SER A 60 4.62 8.56 -14.62
CA SER A 60 4.34 8.13 -15.99
C SER A 60 5.30 7.05 -16.47
N THR A 61 6.55 7.10 -16.02
CA THR A 61 7.61 6.18 -16.47
C THR A 61 7.82 5.08 -15.44
N PHE A 62 7.63 3.84 -15.88
CA PHE A 62 7.93 2.65 -15.11
C PHE A 62 9.44 2.41 -15.18
N ILE A 63 10.16 2.69 -14.10
CA ILE A 63 11.52 2.15 -13.97
C ILE A 63 11.31 0.67 -13.68
N ARG A 64 11.88 -0.22 -14.50
CA ARG A 64 11.76 -1.70 -14.47
C ARG A 64 11.99 -2.37 -13.09
N SER A 65 12.33 -1.62 -12.05
CA SER A 65 12.69 -2.10 -10.72
C SER A 65 11.52 -2.34 -9.75
N VAL A 66 10.29 -1.87 -10.02
CA VAL A 66 9.15 -2.15 -9.13
C VAL A 66 8.49 -3.47 -9.54
N PRO A 67 8.54 -4.53 -8.71
CA PRO A 67 7.82 -5.76 -8.99
C PRO A 67 6.32 -5.49 -9.04
N ILE A 68 5.65 -6.06 -10.04
CA ILE A 68 4.26 -5.78 -10.37
C ILE A 68 3.33 -6.29 -9.25
N GLU A 69 3.63 -7.45 -8.67
CA GLU A 69 2.92 -8.03 -7.52
C GLU A 69 3.88 -8.86 -6.65
N HIS A 70 3.53 -9.00 -5.36
CA HIS A 70 4.20 -9.91 -4.43
C HIS A 70 3.24 -11.04 -4.08
N PHE A 71 3.54 -12.26 -4.55
CA PHE A 71 2.74 -13.44 -4.25
C PHE A 71 3.35 -14.26 -3.11
N ARG A 72 2.47 -14.90 -2.36
CA ARG A 72 2.81 -16.05 -1.54
C ARG A 72 2.13 -17.25 -2.14
N PHE A 73 2.94 -18.18 -2.62
CA PHE A 73 2.44 -19.47 -3.05
C PHE A 73 2.34 -20.37 -1.84
N LEU A 74 1.17 -20.98 -1.64
CA LEU A 74 0.99 -22.05 -0.68
C LEU A 74 1.27 -23.37 -1.38
N ILE A 75 1.94 -24.28 -0.70
CA ILE A 75 2.13 -25.65 -1.18
C ILE A 75 0.84 -26.41 -0.86
N TRP A 76 0.33 -27.19 -1.81
CA TRP A 76 -0.96 -27.90 -1.67
C TRP A 76 -1.03 -28.82 -0.45
N SER A 77 0.10 -29.35 0.02
CA SER A 77 0.17 -30.20 1.22
C SER A 77 0.09 -29.45 2.55
N GLU A 78 0.13 -28.11 2.54
CA GLU A 78 0.15 -27.24 3.72
C GLU A 78 -1.14 -26.42 3.87
N VAL A 79 -2.16 -26.69 3.05
CA VAL A 79 -3.48 -26.02 3.06
C VAL A 79 -4.47 -26.78 3.95
#